data_AF-A0A2E0MWV4-F1
#
_entry.id   AF-A0A2E0MWV4-F1
#
_cell.length_a   1.000
_cell.length_b   1.000
_cell.length_c   1.000
_cell.angle_alpha   90.00
_cell.angle_beta   90.00
_cell.angle_gamma   90.00
#
_symmetry.space_group_name_H-M   'P 1'
#
loop_
_entity.id
_entity.type
_entity.pdbx_description
1 polymer ?
#
loop_
_entity_poly.entity_id
_entity_poly.type
_entity_poly.pdbx_seq_one_letter_code
_entity_poly.pdbx_strand_id
1 'polypeptide(L)'
;MENWWFLLLEFAIAATLIFMSRRQPFPGPSKRYGIVLLILALLLLIGETGPRPTDVHVHLFVLLAYGSLGLIRGVHNMLVTRDEVIVAPFAGVLFSVSATAIMADQWDSLTVFEEYAAFATIVLIGGGQTWLVFRGLLIGRLPLAWSKAGLVALQRGQISGPHGALECFEKSWDLEEEHLNPMAWLALERINSFIGNKSKSEYWSKRLAESGGEDAVADEWIEAIELPLAKLRSSSEEE
;
A
#
# COMPACT_ATOMS: atom_id res chain seq x y z
N MET A 1 -17.35 2.95 -28.04
CA MET A 1 -16.05 3.28 -27.40
C MET A 1 -15.01 2.28 -27.90
N GLU A 2 -13.73 2.67 -28.05
CA GLU A 2 -12.68 1.73 -28.45
C GLU A 2 -12.18 0.92 -27.24
N ASN A 3 -12.24 -0.41 -27.32
CA ASN A 3 -11.82 -1.36 -26.27
C ASN A 3 -10.36 -1.17 -25.80
N TRP A 4 -9.50 -0.70 -26.71
CA TRP A 4 -8.06 -0.52 -26.49
C TRP A 4 -7.73 0.43 -25.34
N TRP A 5 -8.55 1.45 -25.10
CA TRP A 5 -8.32 2.39 -23.99
C TRP A 5 -8.51 1.73 -22.62
N PHE A 6 -9.50 0.84 -22.49
CA PHE A 6 -9.74 0.11 -21.25
C PHE A 6 -8.66 -0.93 -20.99
N LEU A 7 -8.23 -1.65 -22.02
CA LEU A 7 -7.08 -2.56 -21.93
C LEU A 7 -5.81 -1.81 -21.50
N LEU A 8 -5.52 -0.67 -22.13
CA LEU A 8 -4.36 0.14 -21.77
C LEU A 8 -4.42 0.60 -20.31
N LEU A 9 -5.61 1.02 -19.84
CA LEU A 9 -5.83 1.40 -18.45
C LEU A 9 -5.56 0.22 -17.48
N GLU A 10 -6.08 -0.97 -17.79
CA GLU A 10 -5.88 -2.17 -16.98
C GLU A 10 -4.39 -2.53 -16.86
N PHE A 11 -3.68 -2.57 -18.00
CA PHE A 11 -2.24 -2.85 -18.01
C PHE A 11 -1.44 -1.78 -17.26
N ALA A 12 -1.74 -0.50 -17.48
CA ALA A 12 -1.06 0.61 -16.81
C ALA A 12 -1.25 0.54 -15.29
N ILE A 13 -2.47 0.30 -14.81
CA ILE A 13 -2.76 0.21 -13.38
C ILE A 13 -2.13 -1.05 -12.78
N ALA A 14 -2.21 -2.20 -13.46
CA ALA A 14 -1.58 -3.44 -13.01
C ALA A 14 -0.07 -3.29 -12.86
N ALA A 15 0.60 -2.75 -13.88
CA ALA A 15 2.04 -2.50 -13.85
C ALA A 15 2.42 -1.51 -12.74
N THR A 16 1.67 -0.43 -12.59
CA THR A 16 1.90 0.58 -11.56
C THR A 16 1.78 -0.02 -10.16
N LEU A 17 0.73 -0.80 -9.89
CA LEU A 17 0.54 -1.49 -8.61
C LEU A 17 1.68 -2.46 -8.30
N ILE A 18 2.09 -3.28 -9.27
CA ILE A 18 3.20 -4.23 -9.09
C ILE A 18 4.50 -3.48 -8.80
N PHE A 19 4.78 -2.39 -9.52
CA PHE A 19 5.99 -1.61 -9.31
C PHE A 19 5.99 -0.87 -7.97
N MET A 20 4.90 -0.16 -7.64
CA MET A 20 4.76 0.62 -6.41
C MET A 20 4.63 -0.25 -5.16
N SER A 21 4.18 -1.50 -5.28
CA SER A 21 4.08 -2.44 -4.15
C SER A 21 5.39 -2.57 -3.37
N ARG A 22 6.53 -2.48 -4.06
CA ARG A 22 7.88 -2.56 -3.46
C ARG A 22 8.16 -1.41 -2.48
N ARG A 23 7.43 -0.30 -2.59
CA ARG A 23 7.58 0.86 -1.71
C ARG A 23 6.62 0.84 -0.53
N GLN A 24 5.80 -0.20 -0.39
CA GLN A 24 4.90 -0.36 0.75
C GLN A 24 5.57 -1.18 1.86
N PRO A 25 5.21 -0.95 3.15
CA PRO A 25 5.68 -1.74 4.27
C PRO A 25 5.41 -3.24 4.07
N PHE A 26 4.18 -3.55 3.63
CA PHE A 26 3.75 -4.90 3.27
C PHE A 26 3.44 -4.96 1.78
N PRO A 27 4.35 -5.47 0.93
CA PRO A 27 4.16 -5.46 -0.53
C PRO A 27 3.11 -6.47 -1.03
N GLY A 28 2.71 -7.43 -0.20
CA GLY A 28 1.86 -8.56 -0.57
C GLY A 28 0.49 -8.16 -1.16
N PRO A 29 -0.33 -7.36 -0.45
CA PRO A 29 -1.68 -7.00 -0.90
C PRO A 29 -1.71 -6.31 -2.26
N SER A 30 -0.96 -5.22 -2.43
CA SER A 30 -0.92 -4.44 -3.68
C SER A 30 -0.30 -5.21 -4.84
N LYS A 31 0.74 -6.00 -4.60
CA LYS A 31 1.33 -6.88 -5.63
C LYS A 31 0.35 -7.94 -6.10
N ARG A 32 -0.35 -8.63 -5.19
CA ARG A 32 -1.35 -9.66 -5.55
C ARG A 32 -2.50 -9.05 -6.33
N TYR A 33 -3.01 -7.90 -5.88
CA TYR A 33 -4.08 -7.18 -6.57
C TYR A 33 -3.66 -6.76 -8.00
N GLY A 34 -2.43 -6.25 -8.17
CA GLY A 34 -1.90 -5.92 -9.50
C GLY A 34 -1.67 -7.14 -10.40
N ILE A 35 -1.20 -8.26 -9.86
CA ILE A 35 -1.01 -9.51 -10.63
C ILE A 35 -2.34 -10.07 -11.12
N VAL A 36 -3.36 -10.12 -10.26
CA VAL A 36 -4.69 -10.61 -10.66
C VAL A 36 -5.27 -9.72 -11.75
N LEU A 37 -5.14 -8.39 -11.63
CA LEU A 37 -5.56 -7.46 -12.69
C LEU A 37 -4.80 -7.70 -14.00
N LEU A 38 -3.49 -7.93 -13.93
CA LEU A 38 -2.68 -8.24 -15.12
C LEU A 38 -3.16 -9.52 -15.82
N ILE A 39 -3.49 -10.56 -15.05
CA ILE A 39 -4.03 -11.81 -15.60
C ILE A 39 -5.38 -11.55 -16.27
N LEU A 40 -6.28 -10.79 -15.63
CA LEU A 40 -7.57 -10.41 -16.23
C LEU A 40 -7.37 -9.62 -17.53
N ALA A 41 -6.48 -8.63 -17.54
CA ALA A 41 -6.15 -7.83 -18.73
C ALA A 41 -5.60 -8.70 -19.88
N LEU A 42 -4.74 -9.67 -19.57
CA LEU A 42 -4.21 -10.62 -20.56
C LEU A 42 -5.31 -11.52 -21.13
N LEU A 43 -6.24 -12.00 -20.31
CA LEU A 43 -7.38 -12.80 -20.78
C LEU A 43 -8.30 -11.98 -21.69
N LEU A 44 -8.57 -10.73 -21.33
CA LEU A 44 -9.36 -9.80 -22.14
C LEU A 44 -8.66 -9.45 -23.46
N LEU A 45 -7.34 -9.26 -23.45
CA LEU A 45 -6.55 -9.03 -24.66
C LEU A 45 -6.60 -10.23 -25.63
N ILE A 46 -6.55 -11.46 -25.10
CA ILE A 46 -6.75 -12.67 -25.90
C ILE A 46 -8.15 -12.68 -26.53
N GLY A 47 -9.18 -12.31 -25.77
CA GLY A 47 -10.55 -12.19 -26.28
C GLY A 47 -10.65 -11.16 -27.42
N GLU A 48 -10.03 -10.00 -27.25
CA GLU A 48 -10.04 -8.92 -28.24
C GLU A 48 -9.33 -9.29 -29.56
N THR A 49 -8.29 -10.11 -29.48
CA THR A 49 -7.54 -10.60 -30.67
C THR A 49 -8.18 -11.83 -31.32
N GLY A 50 -9.31 -12.32 -30.78
CA GLY A 50 -10.03 -13.47 -31.31
C GLY A 50 -10.87 -13.17 -32.56
N PRO A 51 -11.45 -14.20 -33.21
CA PRO A 51 -12.31 -14.04 -34.38
C PRO A 51 -13.59 -13.23 -34.10
N ARG A 52 -14.00 -13.18 -32.82
CA ARG A 52 -15.09 -12.35 -32.32
C ARG A 52 -14.50 -11.50 -31.18
N PRO A 53 -14.28 -10.19 -31.41
CA PRO A 53 -13.68 -9.33 -30.39
C PRO A 53 -14.60 -9.21 -29.17
N THR A 54 -14.01 -8.82 -28.05
CA THR A 54 -14.72 -8.73 -26.78
C THR A 54 -15.59 -7.47 -26.80
N ASP A 55 -16.79 -7.56 -26.26
CA ASP A 55 -17.66 -6.40 -26.16
C ASP A 55 -17.17 -5.41 -25.09
N VAL A 56 -17.32 -4.11 -25.35
CA VAL A 56 -16.88 -3.02 -24.44
C VAL A 56 -17.50 -3.22 -23.06
N HIS A 57 -18.76 -3.62 -23.00
CA HIS A 57 -19.47 -3.82 -21.74
C HIS A 57 -18.82 -4.88 -20.86
N VAL A 58 -18.19 -5.92 -21.44
CA VAL A 58 -17.47 -6.93 -20.67
C VAL A 58 -16.28 -6.30 -19.94
N HIS A 59 -15.50 -5.46 -20.61
CA HIS A 59 -14.41 -4.72 -19.96
C HIS A 59 -14.95 -3.84 -18.83
N LEU A 60 -16.01 -3.08 -19.10
CA LEU A 60 -16.61 -2.18 -18.11
C LEU A 60 -17.12 -2.93 -16.88
N PHE A 61 -17.80 -4.07 -17.05
CA PHE A 61 -18.29 -4.86 -15.92
C PHE A 61 -17.16 -5.52 -15.13
N VAL A 62 -16.10 -6.01 -15.80
CA VAL A 62 -14.92 -6.55 -15.11
C VAL A 62 -14.24 -5.46 -14.28
N LEU A 63 -14.02 -4.28 -14.87
CA LEU A 63 -13.44 -3.13 -14.20
C LEU A 63 -14.29 -2.65 -13.01
N LEU A 64 -15.62 -2.61 -13.19
CA LEU A 64 -16.54 -2.19 -12.14
C LEU A 64 -16.52 -3.17 -10.98
N ALA A 65 -16.65 -4.47 -11.25
CA ALA A 65 -16.68 -5.50 -10.21
C ALA A 65 -15.34 -5.59 -9.48
N TYR A 66 -14.23 -5.67 -10.22
CA TYR A 66 -12.90 -5.80 -9.65
C TYR A 66 -12.48 -4.52 -8.91
N GLY A 67 -12.75 -3.35 -9.50
CA GLY A 67 -12.53 -2.05 -8.88
C GLY A 67 -13.33 -1.87 -7.58
N SER A 68 -14.61 -2.28 -7.56
CA SER A 68 -15.44 -2.22 -6.35
C SER A 68 -14.88 -3.08 -5.21
N LEU A 69 -14.51 -4.34 -5.50
CA LEU A 69 -13.93 -5.24 -4.51
C LEU A 69 -12.59 -4.72 -3.99
N GLY A 70 -11.74 -4.25 -4.90
CA GLY A 70 -10.46 -3.63 -4.57
C GLY A 70 -10.63 -2.37 -3.73
N LEU A 71 -11.64 -1.55 -4.03
CA LEU A 71 -11.91 -0.32 -3.31
C LEU A 71 -12.29 -0.59 -1.85
N ILE A 72 -13.24 -1.50 -1.59
CA ILE A 72 -13.66 -1.87 -0.24
C ILE A 72 -12.45 -2.40 0.56
N ARG A 73 -11.73 -3.37 -0.02
CA ARG A 73 -10.59 -4.01 0.65
C ARG A 73 -9.43 -3.03 0.86
N GLY A 74 -9.18 -2.16 -0.11
CA GLY A 74 -8.14 -1.14 -0.09
C GLY A 74 -8.42 -0.06 0.95
N VAL A 75 -9.65 0.43 1.05
CA VAL A 75 -10.04 1.40 2.09
C VAL A 75 -9.87 0.80 3.48
N HIS A 76 -10.28 -0.46 3.68
CA HIS A 76 -10.06 -1.17 4.94
C HIS A 76 -8.56 -1.30 5.27
N ASN A 77 -7.72 -1.68 4.28
CA ASN A 77 -6.27 -1.74 4.47
C ASN A 77 -5.66 -0.38 4.84
N MET A 78 -6.12 0.68 4.18
CA MET A 78 -5.59 2.02 4.33
C MET A 78 -5.98 2.65 5.67
N LEU A 79 -7.24 2.51 6.08
CA LEU A 79 -7.79 3.22 7.25
C LEU A 79 -7.77 2.40 8.54
N VAL A 80 -8.02 1.08 8.44
CA VAL A 80 -8.21 0.22 9.60
C VAL A 80 -6.92 -0.52 9.94
N THR A 81 -6.42 -1.35 9.03
CA THR A 81 -5.22 -2.15 9.33
C THR A 81 -3.93 -1.34 9.22
N ARG A 82 -3.97 -0.29 8.38
CA ARG A 82 -2.86 0.61 8.06
C ARG A 82 -1.67 -0.12 7.44
N ASP A 83 -1.90 -1.19 6.67
CA ASP A 83 -0.80 -2.01 6.14
C ASP A 83 -0.24 -1.47 4.81
N GLU A 84 -1.09 -0.82 4.02
CA GLU A 84 -0.77 -0.24 2.71
C GLU A 84 -1.82 0.79 2.31
N VAL A 85 -1.45 1.69 1.38
CA VAL A 85 -2.30 2.83 1.00
C VAL A 85 -2.61 2.91 -0.50
N ILE A 86 -2.06 2.03 -1.32
CA ILE A 86 -2.08 2.19 -2.78
C ILE A 86 -3.20 1.41 -3.47
N VAL A 87 -3.68 0.30 -2.92
CA VAL A 87 -4.79 -0.45 -3.57
C VAL A 87 -6.06 0.41 -3.67
N ALA A 88 -6.42 1.16 -2.63
CA ALA A 88 -7.63 1.97 -2.61
C ALA A 88 -7.71 3.00 -3.76
N PRO A 89 -6.71 3.88 -3.97
CA PRO A 89 -6.76 4.87 -5.05
C PRO A 89 -6.76 4.22 -6.44
N PHE A 90 -5.99 3.16 -6.67
CA PHE A 90 -5.94 2.50 -7.99
C PHE A 90 -7.21 1.68 -8.29
N ALA A 91 -7.76 0.98 -7.31
CA ALA A 91 -9.05 0.31 -7.46
C ALA A 91 -10.19 1.33 -7.66
N GLY A 92 -10.10 2.46 -6.98
CA GLY A 92 -10.99 3.59 -7.17
C GLY A 92 -10.95 4.17 -8.60
N VAL A 93 -9.78 4.22 -9.26
CA VAL A 93 -9.71 4.60 -10.69
C VAL A 93 -10.51 3.62 -11.55
N LEU A 94 -10.29 2.31 -11.39
CA LEU A 94 -11.00 1.27 -12.17
C LEU A 94 -12.51 1.39 -11.98
N PHE A 95 -12.96 1.53 -10.72
CA PHE A 95 -14.37 1.73 -10.37
C PHE A 95 -14.93 3.02 -10.97
N SER A 96 -14.22 4.14 -10.82
CA SER A 96 -14.71 5.45 -11.26
C SER A 96 -14.85 5.53 -12.77
N VAL A 97 -13.85 5.05 -13.51
CA VAL A 97 -13.86 5.04 -14.98
C VAL A 97 -14.98 4.15 -15.49
N SER A 98 -15.12 2.93 -14.95
CA SER A 98 -16.16 2.00 -15.40
C SER A 98 -17.58 2.45 -15.04
N ALA A 99 -17.82 2.89 -13.81
CA ALA A 99 -19.12 3.40 -13.38
C ALA A 99 -19.56 4.61 -14.22
N THR A 100 -18.64 5.56 -14.43
CA THR A 100 -18.93 6.75 -15.24
C THR A 100 -19.17 6.39 -16.70
N ALA A 101 -18.38 5.48 -17.28
CA ALA A 101 -18.54 5.05 -18.66
C ALA A 101 -19.87 4.32 -18.89
N ILE A 102 -20.31 3.47 -17.96
CA ILE A 102 -21.61 2.79 -18.05
C ILE A 102 -22.76 3.81 -17.97
N MET A 103 -22.68 4.78 -17.05
CA MET A 103 -23.70 5.82 -16.93
C MET A 103 -23.73 6.74 -18.15
N ALA A 104 -22.57 7.07 -18.72
CA ALA A 104 -22.47 7.90 -19.92
C ALA A 104 -23.01 7.16 -21.17
N ASP A 105 -22.82 5.85 -21.27
CA ASP A 105 -23.33 5.05 -22.38
C ASP A 105 -24.87 4.96 -22.37
N GLN A 106 -25.48 4.95 -21.19
CA GLN A 106 -26.93 4.94 -21.03
C GLN A 106 -27.57 6.33 -21.09
N TRP A 107 -26.79 7.40 -21.15
CA TRP A 107 -27.24 8.78 -20.91
C TRP A 107 -28.47 9.17 -21.72
N ASP A 108 -28.46 8.92 -23.03
CA ASP A 108 -29.56 9.28 -23.95
C ASP A 108 -30.86 8.50 -23.71
N SER A 109 -30.78 7.39 -22.94
CA SER A 109 -31.93 6.54 -22.59
C SER A 109 -32.52 6.85 -21.21
N LEU A 110 -31.88 7.73 -20.44
CA LEU A 110 -32.30 8.10 -19.10
C LEU A 110 -33.43 9.12 -19.14
N THR A 111 -34.32 9.04 -18.16
CA THR A 111 -35.25 10.13 -17.86
C THR A 111 -34.49 11.31 -17.23
N VAL A 112 -35.05 12.52 -17.31
CA VAL A 112 -34.45 13.73 -16.72
C VAL A 112 -34.07 13.55 -15.23
N PHE A 113 -34.90 12.83 -14.46
CA PHE A 113 -34.59 12.53 -13.07
C PHE A 113 -33.36 11.62 -12.93
N GLU A 114 -33.28 10.57 -13.75
CA GLU A 114 -32.15 9.64 -13.76
C GLU A 114 -30.86 10.31 -14.25
N GLU A 115 -30.93 11.24 -15.20
CA GLU A 115 -29.78 12.06 -15.63
C GLU A 115 -29.21 12.88 -14.46
N TYR A 116 -30.08 13.57 -13.70
CA TYR A 116 -29.64 14.32 -12.52
C TYR A 116 -29.06 13.41 -11.43
N ALA A 117 -29.67 12.25 -11.19
CA ALA A 117 -29.17 11.27 -10.23
C ALA A 117 -27.81 10.68 -10.67
N ALA A 118 -27.65 10.37 -11.97
CA ALA A 118 -26.41 9.89 -12.55
C ALA A 118 -25.32 10.96 -12.46
N PHE A 119 -25.63 12.21 -12.81
CA PHE A 119 -24.71 13.34 -12.65
C PHE A 119 -24.24 13.49 -11.20
N ALA A 120 -25.16 13.52 -10.24
CA ALA A 120 -24.84 13.63 -8.82
C ALA A 120 -23.94 12.45 -8.37
N THR A 121 -24.21 11.24 -8.85
CA THR A 121 -23.41 10.05 -8.56
C THR A 121 -21.99 10.18 -9.12
N ILE A 122 -21.83 10.62 -10.37
CA ILE A 122 -20.51 10.84 -10.99
C ILE A 122 -19.70 11.89 -10.19
N VAL A 123 -20.34 12.97 -9.74
CA VAL A 123 -19.69 13.98 -8.91
C VAL A 123 -19.21 13.40 -7.57
N LEU A 124 -20.04 12.59 -6.90
CA LEU A 124 -19.65 11.92 -5.66
C LEU A 124 -18.50 10.93 -5.86
N ILE A 125 -18.54 10.15 -6.94
CA ILE A 125 -17.46 9.23 -7.33
C ILE A 125 -16.16 10.01 -7.56
N GLY A 126 -16.21 11.11 -8.32
CA GLY A 126 -15.04 11.96 -8.58
C GLY A 126 -14.47 12.59 -7.31
N GLY A 127 -15.33 13.07 -6.40
CA GLY A 127 -14.91 13.60 -5.10
C GLY A 127 -14.27 12.53 -4.22
N GLY A 128 -14.89 11.35 -4.13
CA GLY A 128 -14.35 10.21 -3.39
C GLY A 128 -13.01 9.75 -3.94
N GLN A 129 -12.88 9.64 -5.27
CA GLN A 129 -11.63 9.27 -5.92
C GLN A 129 -10.52 10.30 -5.67
N THR A 130 -10.85 11.59 -5.73
CA THR A 130 -9.90 12.66 -5.41
C THR A 130 -9.39 12.49 -3.97
N TRP A 131 -10.29 12.30 -3.01
CA TRP A 131 -9.93 12.06 -1.62
C TRP A 131 -9.02 10.83 -1.45
N LEU A 132 -9.30 9.71 -2.14
CA LEU A 132 -8.47 8.51 -2.10
C LEU A 132 -7.05 8.76 -2.62
N VAL A 133 -6.90 9.53 -3.71
CA VAL A 133 -5.58 9.89 -4.25
C VAL A 133 -4.80 10.74 -3.26
N PHE A 134 -5.43 11.75 -2.66
CA PHE A 134 -4.77 12.59 -1.65
C PHE A 134 -4.40 11.78 -0.42
N ARG A 135 -5.34 11.03 0.14
CA ARG A 135 -5.13 10.26 1.38
C ARG A 135 -4.12 9.14 1.17
N GLY A 136 -4.22 8.42 0.05
CA GLY A 136 -3.42 7.24 -0.22
C GLY A 136 -2.06 7.54 -0.83
N LEU A 137 -1.99 8.36 -1.89
CA LEU A 137 -0.75 8.56 -2.64
C LEU A 137 0.07 9.77 -2.18
N LEU A 138 -0.58 10.86 -1.75
CA LEU A 138 0.11 12.10 -1.37
C LEU A 138 0.43 12.16 0.12
N ILE A 139 -0.54 11.86 0.97
CA ILE A 139 -0.40 11.91 2.43
C ILE A 139 0.07 10.57 2.98
N GLY A 140 -0.27 9.45 2.32
CA GLY A 140 -0.21 8.07 2.84
C GLY A 140 1.14 7.62 3.39
N ARG A 141 1.48 8.12 4.57
CA ARG A 141 2.60 7.69 5.39
C ARG A 141 2.07 6.78 6.47
N LEU A 142 2.77 5.67 6.66
CA LEU A 142 2.39 4.63 7.60
C LEU A 142 3.57 4.33 8.52
N PRO A 143 4.00 5.28 9.38
CA PRO A 143 5.12 5.09 10.30
C PRO A 143 4.93 3.83 11.14
N LEU A 144 3.73 3.66 11.70
CA LEU A 144 3.34 2.48 12.48
C LEU A 144 3.42 1.16 11.68
N ALA A 145 3.12 1.18 10.38
CA ALA A 145 3.19 -0.02 9.55
C ALA A 145 4.62 -0.40 9.18
N TRP A 146 5.47 0.61 8.94
CA TRP A 146 6.90 0.40 8.77
C TRP A 146 7.54 -0.15 10.05
N SER A 147 7.15 0.34 11.23
CA SER A 147 7.57 -0.23 12.52
C SER A 147 7.14 -1.70 12.67
N LYS A 148 5.89 -2.03 12.34
CA LYS A 148 5.39 -3.42 12.34
C LYS A 148 6.17 -4.30 11.34
N ALA A 149 6.41 -3.81 10.13
CA ALA A 149 7.17 -4.54 9.12
C ALA A 149 8.62 -4.78 9.58
N GLY A 150 9.22 -3.79 10.26
CA GLY A 150 10.54 -3.90 10.87
C GLY A 150 10.63 -4.99 11.94
N LEU A 151 9.64 -5.06 12.85
CA LEU A 151 9.55 -6.13 13.84
C LEU A 151 9.43 -7.52 13.20
N VAL A 152 8.56 -7.66 12.19
CA VAL A 152 8.38 -8.94 11.49
C VAL A 152 9.66 -9.35 10.77
N ALA A 153 10.37 -8.41 10.14
CA ALA A 153 11.66 -8.68 9.49
C ALA A 153 12.71 -9.11 10.53
N LEU A 154 12.76 -8.44 11.68
CA LEU A 154 13.68 -8.75 12.76
C LEU A 154 13.43 -10.14 13.35
N GLN A 155 12.18 -10.50 13.62
CA GLN A 155 11.77 -11.83 14.08
C GLN A 155 12.12 -12.95 13.09
N ARG A 156 12.23 -12.62 11.79
CA ARG A 156 12.66 -13.54 10.72
C ARG A 156 14.18 -13.58 10.53
N GLY A 157 14.94 -12.81 11.31
CA GLY A 157 16.39 -12.69 11.15
C GLY A 157 16.83 -11.84 9.96
N GLN A 158 15.91 -11.11 9.32
CA GLN A 158 16.21 -10.25 8.17
C GLN A 158 16.59 -8.85 8.64
N ILE A 159 17.85 -8.69 9.03
CA ILE A 159 18.35 -7.43 9.58
C ILE A 159 18.55 -6.37 8.47
N SER A 160 19.15 -6.78 7.35
CA SER A 160 19.56 -5.89 6.25
C SER A 160 18.97 -6.34 4.91
N GLY A 161 19.09 -5.46 3.90
CA GLY A 161 18.54 -5.68 2.55
C GLY A 161 17.14 -5.08 2.35
N PRO A 162 16.54 -5.28 1.16
CA PRO A 162 15.21 -4.77 0.85
C PRO A 162 14.16 -5.33 1.80
N HIS A 163 13.39 -4.44 2.44
CA HIS A 163 12.40 -4.78 3.49
C HIS A 163 13.02 -5.45 4.73
N GLY A 164 14.33 -5.31 4.94
CA GLY A 164 15.01 -5.69 6.18
C GLY A 164 14.61 -4.78 7.34
N ALA A 165 14.83 -5.25 8.57
CA ALA A 165 14.46 -4.53 9.79
C ALA A 165 15.02 -3.09 9.81
N LEU A 166 16.29 -2.92 9.43
CA LEU A 166 16.95 -1.61 9.41
C LEU A 166 16.25 -0.62 8.46
N GLU A 167 15.99 -1.03 7.21
CA GLU A 167 15.33 -0.16 6.21
C GLU A 167 13.89 0.20 6.65
N CYS A 168 13.18 -0.78 7.24
CA CYS A 168 11.84 -0.57 7.74
C CYS A 168 11.80 0.47 8.88
N PHE A 169 12.68 0.36 9.87
CA PHE A 169 12.74 1.34 10.96
C PHE A 169 13.29 2.71 10.53
N GLU A 170 14.17 2.78 9.52
CA GLU A 170 14.62 4.06 8.95
C GLU A 170 13.45 4.82 8.29
N LYS A 171 12.42 4.12 7.80
CA LYS A 171 11.21 4.70 7.19
C LYS A 171 10.04 4.88 8.17
N SER A 172 10.19 4.44 9.42
CA SER A 172 9.08 4.39 10.37
C SER A 172 8.98 5.61 11.29
N TRP A 173 9.99 6.47 11.34
CA TRP A 173 9.91 7.72 12.08
C TRP A 173 9.42 8.85 11.17
N ASP A 174 8.55 9.72 11.69
CA ASP A 174 7.95 10.84 10.97
C ASP A 174 7.94 12.09 11.85
N LEU A 175 8.15 13.26 11.25
CA LEU A 175 8.05 14.54 11.94
C LEU A 175 6.61 14.86 12.37
N GLU A 176 5.61 14.33 11.66
CA GLU A 176 4.20 14.55 11.96
C GLU A 176 3.67 13.65 13.10
N GLU A 177 4.23 12.45 13.26
CA GLU A 177 3.88 11.50 14.33
C GLU A 177 5.05 11.34 15.33
N GLU A 178 5.47 12.47 15.92
CA GLU A 178 6.68 12.54 16.75
C GLU A 178 6.68 11.57 17.94
N HIS A 179 5.50 11.25 18.48
CA HIS A 179 5.32 10.31 19.59
C HIS A 179 5.75 8.86 19.27
N LEU A 180 5.82 8.46 18.00
CA LEU A 180 6.29 7.12 17.61
C LEU A 180 7.80 7.08 17.32
N ASN A 181 8.45 8.24 17.25
CA ASN A 181 9.86 8.32 16.88
C ASN A 181 10.81 7.65 17.89
N PRO A 182 10.61 7.77 19.21
CA PRO A 182 11.45 7.06 20.19
C PRO A 182 11.50 5.55 19.96
N MET A 183 10.37 4.93 19.62
CA MET A 183 10.29 3.49 19.32
C MET A 183 11.16 3.11 18.12
N ALA A 184 11.12 3.92 17.06
CA ALA A 184 11.94 3.69 15.87
C ALA A 184 13.42 3.94 16.13
N TRP A 185 13.77 4.99 16.87
CA TRP A 185 15.16 5.32 17.18
C TRP A 185 15.82 4.30 18.11
N LEU A 186 15.08 3.80 19.10
CA LEU A 186 15.55 2.68 19.93
C LEU A 186 15.83 1.44 19.06
N ALA A 187 14.89 1.06 18.19
CA ALA A 187 15.08 -0.10 17.31
C ALA A 187 16.32 0.09 16.41
N LEU A 188 16.51 1.28 15.85
CA LEU A 188 17.68 1.61 15.03
C LEU A 188 18.98 1.59 15.83
N GLU A 189 18.99 2.10 17.06
CA GLU A 189 20.12 2.05 17.97
C GLU A 189 20.53 0.61 18.27
N ARG A 190 19.60 -0.22 18.77
CA ARG A 190 19.84 -1.64 19.10
C ARG A 190 20.32 -2.45 17.89
N ILE A 191 19.69 -2.27 16.74
CA ILE A 191 20.09 -2.99 15.50
C ILE A 191 21.48 -2.54 15.02
N ASN A 192 21.79 -1.24 15.02
CA ASN A 192 23.13 -0.77 14.60
C ASN A 192 24.22 -1.21 15.59
N SER A 193 23.91 -1.22 16.88
CA SER A 193 24.79 -1.78 17.92
C SER A 193 25.06 -3.27 17.67
N PHE A 194 24.02 -4.06 17.37
CA PHE A 194 24.14 -5.48 17.04
C PHE A 194 25.04 -5.75 15.81
N ILE A 195 24.92 -4.95 14.75
CA ILE A 195 25.75 -5.09 13.52
C ILE A 195 27.18 -4.53 13.74
N GLY A 196 27.45 -3.86 14.86
CA GLY A 196 28.75 -3.25 15.16
C GLY A 196 28.95 -1.86 14.54
N ASN A 197 27.90 -1.22 14.04
CA ASN A 197 27.96 0.13 13.47
C ASN A 197 27.82 1.21 14.56
N LYS A 198 28.91 1.44 15.29
CA LYS A 198 28.95 2.37 16.44
C LYS A 198 28.53 3.80 16.08
N SER A 199 28.94 4.32 14.92
CA SER A 199 28.62 5.69 14.52
C SER A 199 27.11 5.93 14.35
N LYS A 200 26.41 5.01 13.65
CA LYS A 200 24.95 5.10 13.53
C LYS A 200 24.25 4.82 14.86
N SER A 201 24.76 3.89 15.65
CA SER A 201 24.23 3.59 16.98
C SER A 201 24.24 4.82 17.89
N GLU A 202 25.37 5.52 17.97
CA GLU A 202 25.52 6.76 18.76
C GLU A 202 24.60 7.87 18.26
N TYR A 203 24.47 8.00 16.94
CA TYR A 203 23.57 8.98 16.33
C TYR A 203 22.10 8.78 16.75
N TRP A 204 21.61 7.54 16.66
CA TRP A 204 20.24 7.22 17.05
C TRP A 204 20.04 7.26 18.58
N SER A 205 21.05 6.83 19.34
CA SER A 205 21.07 6.96 20.80
C SER A 205 20.92 8.42 21.24
N LYS A 206 21.62 9.35 20.60
CA LYS A 206 21.50 10.78 20.88
C LYS A 206 20.08 11.30 20.62
N ARG A 207 19.48 10.93 19.49
CA ARG A 207 18.09 11.32 19.17
C ARG A 207 17.08 10.74 20.14
N LEU A 208 17.26 9.49 20.55
CA LEU A 208 16.44 8.85 21.57
C LEU A 208 16.54 9.62 22.90
N ALA A 209 17.76 9.95 23.33
CA ALA A 209 17.99 10.72 24.56
C ALA A 209 17.33 12.11 24.52
N GLU A 210 17.33 12.78 23.37
CA GLU A 210 16.65 14.08 23.16
C GLU A 210 15.12 13.98 23.32
N SER A 211 14.53 12.78 23.22
CA SER A 211 13.09 12.54 23.31
C SER A 211 12.68 11.73 24.54
N GLY A 212 13.49 11.78 25.59
CA GLY A 212 13.19 11.13 26.88
C GLY A 212 13.87 9.80 27.09
N GLY A 213 14.72 9.35 26.15
CA GLY A 213 15.52 8.15 26.31
C GLY A 213 14.71 6.86 26.19
N GLU A 214 15.24 5.79 26.79
CA GLU A 214 14.59 4.48 26.84
C GLU A 214 13.29 4.52 27.66
N ASP A 215 13.21 5.39 28.68
CA ASP A 215 12.02 5.59 29.52
C ASP A 215 10.80 6.12 28.75
N ALA A 216 11.01 6.70 27.56
CA ALA A 216 9.92 7.16 26.67
C ALA A 216 9.33 6.02 25.83
N VAL A 217 9.88 4.81 25.92
CA VAL A 217 9.48 3.63 25.16
C VAL A 217 8.90 2.60 26.13
N ALA A 218 7.82 1.92 25.73
CA ALA A 218 7.23 0.86 26.54
C ALA A 218 8.15 -0.37 26.63
N ASP A 219 8.21 -1.01 27.79
CA ASP A 219 9.06 -2.18 28.05
C ASP A 219 8.79 -3.32 27.06
N GLU A 220 7.52 -3.53 26.68
CA GLU A 220 7.15 -4.57 25.73
C GLU A 220 7.75 -4.33 24.33
N TRP A 221 7.98 -3.07 23.96
CA TRP A 221 8.63 -2.72 22.70
C TRP A 221 10.14 -2.98 22.75
N ILE A 222 10.79 -2.65 23.88
CA ILE A 222 12.20 -2.95 24.10
C ILE A 222 12.43 -4.47 24.00
N GLU A 223 11.62 -5.24 24.73
CA GLU A 223 11.68 -6.70 24.73
C GLU A 223 11.44 -7.29 23.33
N ALA A 224 10.49 -6.74 22.58
CA ALA A 224 10.19 -7.18 21.22
C ALA A 224 11.34 -6.99 20.22
N ILE A 225 12.26 -6.05 20.48
CA ILE A 225 13.47 -5.82 19.68
C ILE A 225 14.62 -6.68 20.18
N GLU A 226 14.84 -6.73 21.50
CA GLU A 226 16.01 -7.38 22.08
C GLU A 226 15.93 -8.91 22.03
N LEU A 227 14.74 -9.50 22.22
CA LEU A 227 14.58 -10.96 22.17
C LEU A 227 15.00 -11.56 20.82
N PRO A 228 14.53 -11.07 19.65
CA PRO A 228 15.02 -11.53 18.35
C PRO A 228 16.53 -11.33 18.17
N LEU A 229 17.08 -10.18 18.60
CA LEU A 229 18.51 -9.90 18.47
C LEU A 229 19.36 -10.87 19.31
N ALA A 230 18.96 -11.13 20.55
CA ALA A 230 19.61 -12.09 21.43
C ALA A 230 19.59 -13.50 20.83
N LYS A 231 18.45 -13.91 20.26
CA LYS A 231 18.32 -15.20 19.58
C LYS A 231 19.21 -15.31 18.34
N LEU A 232 19.34 -14.23 17.57
CA LEU A 232 20.23 -14.21 16.40
C LEU A 232 21.70 -14.29 16.80
N ARG A 233 22.08 -13.66 17.92
CA ARG A 233 23.42 -13.76 18.50
C ARG A 233 23.75 -15.20 18.90
N SER A 234 22.86 -15.87 19.64
CA SER A 234 23.10 -17.25 20.08
C SER A 234 23.23 -18.20 18.90
N SER A 235 22.42 -18.04 17.85
CA SER A 235 22.55 -18.88 16.64
C SER A 235 23.85 -18.64 15.88
N SER A 236 24.40 -17.42 15.91
CA SER A 236 25.70 -17.12 15.26
C SER A 236 26.91 -17.61 16.05
N GLU A 237 26.75 -17.90 17.35
CA GLU A 237 27.81 -18.43 18.21
C GLU A 237 27.83 -19.98 18.22
N GLU A 238 26.77 -20.64 17.72
CA GLU A 238 26.64 -22.11 17.59
C GLU A 238 27.11 -22.67 16.23
N GLU A 239 27.36 -21.81 15.22
CA GLU A 239 27.93 -22.16 13.91
C GLU A 239 29.45 -21.90 13.85
#